data_AF-A0A514Z8Z1-F1
#
_entry.id   AF-A0A514Z8Z1-F1
#
_cell.length_a   1.000
_cell.length_b   1.000
_cell.length_c   1.000
_cell.angle_alpha   90.00
_cell.angle_beta   90.00
_cell.angle_gamma   90.00
#
_symmetry.space_group_name_H-M   'P 1'
#
loop_
_entity.id
_entity.type
_entity.pdbx_description
1 polymer ?
#
loop_
_entity_poly.entity_id
_entity_poly.type
_entity_poly.pdbx_seq_one_letter_code
_entity_poly.pdbx_strand_id
1 'polypeptide(L)'
;MMDAVKPSEMTHASALSNTLKQVASALIVAVFTSVTTKVSKDHLPSAQLKVENPTLYLAKLINATIKGYSASFLLAVVLGTIGVAFTLFLRNQEKFKK
;
A
#
# COMPACT_ATOMS: atom_id res chain seq x y z
N MET A 1 -8.89 -33.69 -12.94
CA MET A 1 -10.18 -33.96 -12.27
C MET A 1 -10.80 -32.61 -11.96
N MET A 2 -11.66 -32.12 -12.87
CA MET A 2 -12.52 -30.95 -12.64
C MET A 2 -13.77 -31.48 -11.91
N ASP A 3 -13.60 -31.87 -10.65
CA ASP A 3 -14.68 -32.39 -9.82
C ASP A 3 -14.83 -31.49 -8.59
N ALA A 4 -15.86 -30.63 -8.59
CA ALA A 4 -16.66 -30.24 -7.40
C ALA A 4 -17.51 -28.96 -7.56
N VAL A 5 -17.39 -28.16 -8.64
CA VAL A 5 -18.08 -26.85 -8.71
C VAL A 5 -18.70 -26.60 -10.10
N LYS A 6 -19.98 -26.19 -10.13
CA LYS A 6 -20.71 -25.83 -11.37
C LYS A 6 -19.98 -24.69 -12.11
N PRO A 7 -19.92 -24.67 -13.46
CA PRO A 7 -19.23 -23.62 -14.23
C PRO A 7 -19.65 -22.17 -13.89
N SER A 8 -20.91 -21.97 -13.50
CA SER A 8 -21.45 -20.69 -13.04
C SER A 8 -20.77 -20.18 -11.75
N GLU A 9 -20.54 -21.07 -10.79
CA GLU A 9 -19.93 -20.76 -9.49
C GLU A 9 -18.43 -20.44 -9.64
N MET A 10 -17.72 -21.10 -10.58
CA MET A 10 -16.32 -20.78 -10.92
C MET A 10 -16.19 -19.38 -11.53
N THR A 11 -17.18 -18.95 -12.30
CA THR A 11 -17.22 -17.61 -12.91
C THR A 11 -17.43 -16.53 -11.85
N HIS A 12 -18.36 -16.75 -10.92
CA HIS A 12 -18.57 -15.86 -9.77
C HIS A 12 -17.36 -15.81 -8.82
N ALA A 13 -16.71 -16.95 -8.54
CA ALA A 13 -15.51 -17.01 -7.72
C ALA A 13 -14.33 -16.24 -8.37
N SER A 14 -14.15 -16.38 -9.68
CA SER A 14 -13.12 -15.65 -10.42
C SER A 14 -13.38 -14.14 -10.42
N ALA A 15 -14.64 -13.72 -10.64
CA ALA A 15 -15.04 -12.32 -10.58
C ALA A 15 -14.81 -11.72 -9.18
N LEU A 16 -15.19 -12.44 -8.12
CA LEU A 16 -14.96 -12.03 -6.74
C LEU A 16 -13.46 -11.87 -6.44
N SER A 17 -12.62 -12.81 -6.89
CA SER A 17 -11.17 -12.74 -6.67
C SER A 17 -10.51 -11.52 -7.33
N ASN A 18 -11.02 -11.11 -8.50
CA ASN A 18 -10.55 -9.93 -9.19
C ASN A 18 -11.02 -8.65 -8.49
N THR A 19 -12.29 -8.58 -8.07
CA THR A 19 -12.82 -7.45 -7.29
C THR A 19 -12.07 -7.28 -5.98
N LEU A 20 -11.78 -8.37 -5.25
CA LEU A 20 -11.01 -8.31 -4.01
C LEU A 20 -9.61 -7.72 -4.24
N LYS A 21 -8.89 -8.17 -5.29
CA LYS A 21 -7.59 -7.59 -5.65
C LYS A 21 -7.70 -6.13 -6.04
N GLN A 22 -8.76 -5.74 -6.74
CA GLN A 22 -8.99 -4.37 -7.17
C GLN A 22 -9.23 -3.45 -5.96
N VAL A 23 -10.11 -3.85 -5.05
CA VAL A 23 -10.39 -3.11 -3.81
C VAL A 23 -9.12 -3.04 -2.95
N ALA A 24 -8.41 -4.15 -2.78
CA ALA A 24 -7.15 -4.17 -2.03
C ALA A 24 -6.11 -3.22 -2.65
N SER A 25 -5.97 -3.20 -3.98
CA SER A 25 -5.06 -2.28 -4.67
C SER A 25 -5.43 -0.82 -4.44
N ALA A 26 -6.72 -0.49 -4.50
CA ALA A 26 -7.20 0.88 -4.24
C ALA A 26 -6.89 1.34 -2.81
N LEU A 27 -7.10 0.46 -1.82
CA LEU A 27 -6.81 0.74 -0.42
C LEU A 27 -5.30 0.95 -0.19
N ILE A 28 -4.45 0.10 -0.78
CA ILE A 28 -2.99 0.24 -0.68
C ILE A 28 -2.56 1.62 -1.21
N VAL A 29 -3.04 2.01 -2.40
CA VAL A 29 -2.70 3.31 -3.00
C VAL A 29 -3.24 4.47 -2.15
N ALA A 30 -4.45 4.36 -1.61
CA ALA A 30 -5.05 5.40 -0.78
C ALA A 30 -4.22 5.64 0.50
N VAL A 31 -3.84 4.58 1.21
CA VAL A 31 -3.03 4.69 2.42
C VAL A 31 -1.61 5.17 2.09
N PHE A 32 -0.99 4.65 1.02
CA PHE A 32 0.33 5.08 0.56
C PHE A 32 0.34 6.58 0.22
N THR A 33 -0.66 7.06 -0.52
CA THR A 33 -0.81 8.47 -0.89
C THR A 33 -1.03 9.33 0.35
N SER A 34 -1.86 8.86 1.29
CA SER A 34 -2.15 9.56 2.54
C SER A 34 -0.88 9.75 3.39
N VAL A 35 -0.12 8.69 3.64
CA VAL A 35 1.11 8.75 4.43
C VAL A 35 2.17 9.60 3.73
N THR A 36 2.39 9.41 2.43
CA THR A 36 3.33 10.22 1.64
C THR A 36 2.99 11.70 1.79
N THR A 37 1.72 12.05 1.60
CA THR A 37 1.27 13.45 1.64
C THR A 37 1.38 14.03 3.04
N LYS A 38 0.99 13.29 4.08
CA LYS A 38 1.07 13.73 5.47
C LYS A 38 2.51 14.00 5.88
N VAL A 39 3.38 13.00 5.73
CA VAL A 39 4.79 13.12 6.14
C VAL A 39 5.52 14.17 5.30
N SER A 40 5.22 14.29 4.00
CA SER A 40 5.79 15.37 3.18
C SER A 40 5.36 16.75 3.67
N LYS A 41 4.06 16.93 3.98
CA LYS A 41 3.53 18.20 4.48
C LYS A 41 4.10 18.58 5.83
N ASP A 42 4.25 17.62 6.74
CA ASP A 42 4.80 17.85 8.07
C ASP A 42 6.28 18.29 8.03
N HIS A 43 6.98 17.98 6.94
CA HIS A 43 8.37 18.37 6.71
C HIS A 43 8.53 19.56 5.76
N LEU A 44 7.44 20.21 5.34
CA LEU A 44 7.54 21.37 4.46
C LEU A 44 8.27 22.54 5.14
N PRO A 45 9.15 23.24 4.42
CA PRO A 45 9.73 24.50 4.90
C PRO A 45 8.66 25.60 5.04
N SER A 46 8.93 26.57 5.93
CA SER A 46 8.05 27.73 6.16
C SER A 46 7.70 28.44 4.85
N ALA A 47 6.45 28.90 4.74
CA ALA A 47 5.99 29.67 3.58
C ALA A 47 6.77 30.98 3.38
N GLN A 48 7.31 31.57 4.46
CA GLN A 48 8.13 32.78 4.38
C GLN A 48 9.44 32.53 3.61
N LEU A 49 10.01 31.33 3.76
CA LEU A 49 11.24 30.95 3.07
C LEU A 49 11.07 30.88 1.54
N LYS A 50 9.83 30.73 1.04
CA LYS A 50 9.53 30.79 -0.40
C LYS A 50 9.90 32.14 -1.00
N VAL A 51 9.61 33.21 -0.26
CA VAL A 51 9.77 34.59 -0.72
C VAL A 51 11.21 35.03 -0.49
N GLU A 52 11.76 34.69 0.67
CA GLU A 52 13.12 35.11 1.06
C GLU A 52 14.20 34.35 0.29
N ASN A 53 14.04 33.04 0.09
CA ASN A 53 15.03 32.22 -0.59
C ASN A 53 14.38 31.05 -1.37
N PRO A 54 13.90 31.29 -2.59
CA PRO A 54 13.15 30.30 -3.36
C PRO A 54 13.97 29.04 -3.67
N THR A 55 15.29 29.19 -3.92
CA THR A 55 16.18 28.05 -4.22
C THR A 55 16.30 27.12 -3.01
N LEU A 56 16.50 27.68 -1.82
CA LEU A 56 16.56 26.89 -0.59
C LEU A 56 15.21 26.25 -0.24
N TYR A 57 14.11 26.96 -0.50
CA TYR A 57 12.76 26.42 -0.34
C TYR A 57 12.55 25.19 -1.22
N LEU A 58 12.94 25.22 -2.50
CA LEU A 58 12.82 24.09 -3.42
C LEU A 58 13.66 22.89 -2.96
N ALA A 59 14.90 23.10 -2.55
CA ALA A 59 15.76 22.03 -2.03
C ALA A 59 15.13 21.35 -0.80
N LYS A 60 14.59 22.14 0.14
CA LYS A 60 13.91 21.63 1.33
C LYS A 60 12.59 20.94 0.99
N LEU A 61 11.87 21.41 -0.02
CA LEU A 61 10.63 20.78 -0.49
C LEU A 61 10.91 19.40 -1.10
N ILE A 62 11.97 19.25 -1.89
CA ILE A 62 12.41 17.95 -2.42
C ILE A 62 12.76 17.01 -1.26
N ASN A 63 13.53 17.49 -0.28
CA ASN A 63 13.90 16.69 0.90
C ASN A 63 12.67 16.25 1.72
N ALA A 64 11.69 17.14 1.91
CA ALA A 64 10.43 16.81 2.57
C ALA A 64 9.66 15.72 1.81
N THR A 65 9.64 15.81 0.49
CA THR A 65 9.01 14.81 -0.39
C THR A 65 9.72 13.45 -0.31
N ILE A 66 11.05 13.43 -0.30
CA ILE A 66 11.84 12.20 -0.11
C ILE A 66 11.51 11.55 1.23
N LYS A 67 11.40 12.33 2.31
CA LYS A 67 10.96 11.81 3.62
C LYS A 67 9.58 11.18 3.56
N GLY A 68 8.64 11.80 2.84
CA GLY A 68 7.32 11.23 2.58
C GLY A 68 7.40 9.86 1.91
N TYR A 69 8.20 9.73 0.86
CA TYR A 69 8.40 8.44 0.20
C TYR A 69 9.05 7.40 1.09
N SER A 70 10.11 7.75 1.83
CA SER A 70 10.78 6.83 2.76
C SER A 70 9.83 6.26 3.81
N ALA A 71 8.96 7.11 4.38
CA ALA A 71 7.94 6.65 5.33
C ALA A 71 6.93 5.69 4.68
N SER A 72 6.48 6.01 3.46
CA SER A 72 5.54 5.15 2.73
C SER A 72 6.16 3.83 2.27
N PHE A 73 7.47 3.80 1.97
CA PHE A 73 8.18 2.55 1.71
C PHE A 73 8.28 1.68 2.95
N LEU A 74 8.55 2.25 4.13
CA LEU A 74 8.50 1.51 5.38
C LEU A 74 7.11 0.91 5.63
N LEU A 75 6.04 1.68 5.38
CA LEU A 75 4.68 1.14 5.42
C LEU A 75 4.50 -0.05 4.46
N ALA A 76 4.99 0.06 3.22
CA ALA A 76 4.89 -1.02 2.25
C ALA A 76 5.62 -2.30 2.72
N VAL A 77 6.80 -2.14 3.34
CA VAL A 77 7.52 -3.26 3.96
C VAL A 77 6.69 -3.91 5.06
N VAL A 78 6.12 -3.12 5.98
CA VAL A 78 5.28 -3.63 7.07
C VAL A 78 4.06 -4.40 6.53
N LEU A 79 3.35 -3.84 5.53
CA LEU A 79 2.22 -4.50 4.90
C LEU A 79 2.63 -5.80 4.18
N GLY A 80 3.78 -5.81 3.50
CA GLY A 80 4.35 -7.00 2.88
C GLY A 80 4.68 -8.09 3.90
N THR A 81 5.33 -7.73 5.01
CA THR A 81 5.64 -8.65 6.09
C THR A 81 4.37 -9.26 6.70
N ILE A 82 3.33 -8.46 6.92
CA ILE A 82 2.03 -8.94 7.40
C ILE A 82 1.44 -9.95 6.39
N GLY A 83 1.45 -9.63 5.09
CA GLY A 83 0.95 -10.52 4.04
C GLY A 83 1.67 -11.87 4.00
N VAL A 84 3.00 -11.87 4.17
CA VAL A 84 3.80 -13.11 4.28
C VAL A 84 3.41 -13.90 5.52
N ALA A 85 3.29 -13.25 6.68
CA ALA A 85 2.89 -13.90 7.93
C ALA A 85 1.50 -14.56 7.82
N PHE A 86 0.52 -13.86 7.24
CA PHE A 86 -0.80 -14.43 6.97
C PHE A 86 -0.73 -15.64 6.03
N THR A 87 0.04 -15.55 4.94
CA THR A 87 0.17 -16.65 3.99
C THR A 87 0.76 -17.91 4.64
N LEU A 88 1.75 -17.75 5.52
CA LEU A 88 2.34 -18.86 6.27
C LEU A 88 1.34 -19.48 7.25
N PHE A 89 0.52 -18.66 7.92
CA PHE A 89 -0.49 -19.14 8.86
C PHE A 89 -1.64 -19.90 8.17
N LEU A 90 -2.11 -19.39 7.02
CA LEU A 90 -3.14 -20.07 6.21
C LEU A 90 -2.65 -21.43 5.68
N ARG A 91 -1.38 -21.52 5.26
CA ARG A 91 -0.77 -22.78 4.78
C ARG A 91 -0.76 -23.88 5.86
N ASN A 92 -0.73 -23.51 7.14
CA ASN A 92 -0.75 -24.47 8.24
C ASN A 92 -2.15 -25.02 8.51
N GLN A 93 -3.22 -24.24 8.26
CA GLN A 93 -4.61 -24.67 8.42
C GLN A 93 -5.04 -25.65 7.31
N GLU A 94 -4.57 -25.44 6.08
CA GLU A 94 -4.78 -26.37 4.95
C GLU A 94 -4.19 -27.77 5.22
N LYS A 95 -3.07 -27.86 5.95
CA LYS A 95 -2.49 -29.14 6.37
C LYS A 95 -3.24 -29.82 7.51
N PHE A 96 -4.01 -29.07 8.30
CA PHE A 96 -4.75 -29.58 9.46
C PHE A 96 -6.10 -30.19 9.07
N LYS A 97 -6.58 -29.95 7.84
CA LYS A 97 -7.86 -30.44 7.31
C LYS A 97 -7.69 -31.67 6.39
N LYS A 98 -6.49 -32.25 6.31
CA LYS A 98 -6.18 -33.47 5.56
C LYS A 98 -5.83 -34.59 6.53
#